data_AF-A0A2H6A3C3-F1
#
_entry.id   AF-A0A2H6A3C3-F1
#
_cell.length_a   1.000
_cell.length_b   1.000
_cell.length_c   1.000
_cell.angle_alpha   90.00
_cell.angle_beta   90.00
_cell.angle_gamma   90.00
#
_symmetry.space_group_name_H-M   'P 1'
#
loop_
_entity.id
_entity.type
_entity.pdbx_description
1 polymer ?
#
loop_
_entity_poly.entity_id
_entity_poly.type
_entity_poly.pdbx_seq_one_letter_code
_entity_poly.pdbx_strand_id
1 'polypeptide(L)'
;MHPTTALLTAALLFATAAQAQDFAGTYVLPTSRGQITVNLTAAPEGRFRGTLVGDDGLTFQLEARVKGERLIGHLSIENSRRAVVEASLQGDELYLTLVPLAADQQPNRAAAQQIVFQKQAPAQPPTGAAALDGTFRGDIAGTPSTAVLSQQGSNLSGEIDAGGYRYLLQGTVAGNRATGTMSDPQTGGSAQFEAALRGEELSFTIRDPSAQQIELVFRRGGQGPSSAGGPAASPDEFERDPALVGVWSSQDVMTSGDASLAVENVLLVNADGTFSYGSGRAAAGGANPWGSWGIEGGPGGGEVRGKWRTANRHIYVLLEQVGQWVLMARYYIEGNKMLLYFSDGSRELWYRQR
;
A
#
# COMPACT_ATOMS: atom_id res chain seq x y z
N MET A 1 54.16 -68.38 -21.29
CA MET A 1 52.80 -68.36 -20.69
C MET A 1 52.91 -67.80 -19.28
N HIS A 2 52.73 -66.49 -19.11
CA HIS A 2 52.42 -65.85 -17.82
C HIS A 2 51.76 -64.51 -18.14
N PRO A 3 50.48 -64.29 -17.81
CA PRO A 3 49.93 -62.95 -17.78
C PRO A 3 50.14 -62.34 -16.39
N THR A 4 50.65 -61.12 -16.41
CA THR A 4 50.92 -60.24 -15.27
C THR A 4 49.59 -59.73 -14.70
N THR A 5 49.29 -60.09 -13.45
CA THR A 5 48.12 -59.60 -12.70
C THR A 5 48.39 -58.18 -12.21
N ALA A 6 47.78 -57.18 -12.85
CA ALA A 6 47.77 -55.80 -12.35
C ALA A 6 46.53 -55.61 -11.46
N LEU A 7 46.77 -55.44 -10.16
CA LEU A 7 45.78 -55.02 -9.17
C LEU A 7 45.48 -53.52 -9.38
N LEU A 8 44.26 -53.20 -9.82
CA LEU A 8 43.77 -51.82 -9.88
C LEU A 8 42.87 -51.56 -8.67
N THR A 9 43.42 -50.98 -7.61
CA THR A 9 42.67 -50.53 -6.43
C THR A 9 42.03 -49.18 -6.73
N ALA A 10 40.79 -49.19 -7.24
CA ALA A 10 39.99 -47.98 -7.40
C ALA A 10 39.34 -47.61 -6.05
N ALA A 11 39.93 -46.66 -5.34
CA ALA A 11 39.33 -46.03 -4.17
C ALA A 11 38.16 -45.12 -4.62
N LEU A 12 36.93 -45.64 -4.56
CA LEU A 12 35.71 -44.82 -4.67
C LEU A 12 35.58 -43.95 -3.42
N LEU A 13 36.14 -42.74 -3.48
CA LEU A 13 35.78 -41.62 -2.61
C LEU A 13 34.35 -41.18 -2.96
N PHE A 14 33.35 -41.78 -2.32
CA PHE A 14 32.01 -41.19 -2.27
C PHE A 14 32.09 -39.94 -1.39
N ALA A 15 32.42 -38.81 -2.01
CA ALA A 15 32.09 -37.51 -1.44
C ALA A 15 30.56 -37.42 -1.41
N THR A 16 29.95 -37.85 -0.31
CA THR A 16 28.57 -37.48 0.01
C THR A 16 28.57 -35.97 0.16
N ALA A 17 28.21 -35.26 -0.92
CA ALA A 17 27.88 -33.86 -0.84
C ALA A 17 26.75 -33.75 0.19
N ALA A 18 27.08 -33.24 1.38
CA ALA A 18 26.09 -32.89 2.37
C ALA A 18 25.16 -31.89 1.68
N GLN A 19 23.96 -32.33 1.32
CA GLN A 19 22.99 -31.45 0.73
C GLN A 19 22.61 -30.45 1.81
N ALA A 20 23.09 -29.21 1.65
CA ALA A 20 22.67 -28.13 2.50
C ALA A 20 21.14 -28.04 2.40
N GLN A 21 20.46 -28.11 3.54
CA GLN A 21 19.00 -27.96 3.57
C GLN A 21 18.63 -26.62 2.94
N ASP A 22 17.70 -26.66 1.99
CA ASP A 22 17.20 -25.45 1.33
C ASP A 22 16.06 -24.85 2.15
N PHE A 23 16.42 -23.85 2.95
CA PHE A 23 15.47 -23.06 3.73
C PHE A 23 14.66 -22.06 2.91
N ALA A 24 14.96 -21.87 1.62
CA ALA A 24 14.24 -20.89 0.80
C ALA A 24 12.77 -21.30 0.61
N GLY A 25 11.90 -20.29 0.61
CA GLY A 25 10.46 -20.46 0.41
C GLY A 25 9.62 -19.52 1.27
N THR A 26 8.31 -19.63 1.07
CA THR A 26 7.30 -18.98 1.89
C THR A 26 6.72 -20.01 2.84
N TYR A 27 6.64 -19.67 4.12
CA TYR A 27 6.10 -20.52 5.17
C TYR A 27 4.97 -19.77 5.88
N VAL A 28 3.87 -20.47 6.16
CA VAL A 28 2.66 -19.85 6.70
C VAL A 28 2.20 -20.55 7.98
N LEU A 29 1.68 -19.75 8.90
CA LEU A 29 0.99 -20.20 10.10
C LEU A 29 -0.38 -19.51 10.16
N PRO A 30 -1.49 -20.22 9.92
CA PRO A 30 -2.83 -19.67 10.10
C PRO A 30 -3.07 -19.27 11.56
N THR A 31 -3.71 -18.12 11.78
CA THR A 31 -4.18 -17.67 13.10
C THR A 31 -5.67 -17.35 13.03
N SER A 32 -6.32 -17.10 14.17
CA SER A 32 -7.72 -16.65 14.19
C SER A 32 -7.92 -15.24 13.61
N ARG A 33 -6.85 -14.46 13.48
CA ARG A 33 -6.88 -13.07 12.97
C ARG A 33 -6.35 -12.94 11.54
N GLY A 34 -5.82 -14.01 10.96
CA GLY A 34 -5.19 -13.98 9.65
C GLY A 34 -4.13 -15.07 9.52
N GLN A 35 -2.92 -14.68 9.13
CA GLN A 35 -1.79 -15.59 9.01
C GLN A 35 -0.49 -14.88 9.38
N ILE A 36 0.45 -15.63 9.96
CA ILE A 36 1.85 -15.21 10.10
C ILE A 36 2.62 -15.81 8.93
N THR A 37 3.43 -15.00 8.25
CA THR A 37 4.17 -15.41 7.06
C THR A 37 5.67 -15.25 7.28
N VAL A 38 6.45 -16.26 6.94
CA VAL A 38 7.91 -16.20 6.89
C VAL A 38 8.35 -16.39 5.45
N ASN A 39 9.00 -15.39 4.86
CA ASN A 39 9.61 -15.49 3.54
C ASN A 39 11.12 -15.59 3.70
N LEU A 40 11.74 -16.64 3.17
CA LEU A 40 13.18 -16.84 3.17
C LEU A 40 13.72 -16.93 1.75
N THR A 41 14.73 -16.13 1.46
CA THR A 41 15.47 -16.12 0.21
C THR A 41 16.92 -16.48 0.49
N ALA A 42 17.44 -17.46 -0.24
CA ALA A 42 18.85 -17.82 -0.17
C ALA A 42 19.73 -16.65 -0.63
N ALA A 43 20.83 -16.44 0.09
CA ALA A 43 21.87 -15.47 -0.21
C ALA A 43 23.23 -16.20 -0.33
N PRO A 44 24.26 -15.56 -0.91
CA PRO A 44 25.58 -16.17 -1.05
C PRO A 44 26.14 -16.70 0.28
N GLU A 45 27.04 -17.68 0.20
CA GLU A 45 27.77 -18.24 1.36
C GLU A 45 26.90 -18.94 2.41
N GLY A 46 25.77 -19.54 2.01
CA GLY A 46 24.87 -20.24 2.95
C GLY A 46 24.15 -19.29 3.91
N ARG A 47 24.00 -18.02 3.50
CA ARG A 47 23.18 -17.03 4.21
C ARG A 47 21.75 -17.05 3.69
N PHE A 48 20.84 -16.57 4.52
CA PHE A 48 19.44 -16.39 4.16
C PHE A 48 19.00 -15.02 4.65
N ARG A 49 18.19 -14.36 3.84
CA ARG A 49 17.50 -13.12 4.17
C ARG A 49 16.01 -13.32 4.00
N GLY A 50 15.23 -12.62 4.80
CA GLY A 50 13.80 -12.84 4.80
C GLY A 50 13.01 -11.84 5.60
N THR A 51 11.71 -12.07 5.63
CA THR A 51 10.78 -11.34 6.47
C THR A 51 9.94 -12.30 7.30
N LEU A 52 9.62 -11.90 8.53
CA LEU A 52 8.55 -12.48 9.33
C LEU A 52 7.48 -11.40 9.47
N VAL A 53 6.28 -11.67 8.98
CA VAL A 53 5.14 -10.76 9.04
C VAL A 53 4.13 -11.36 10.01
N GLY A 54 3.85 -10.64 11.11
CA GLY A 54 2.83 -11.00 12.08
C GLY A 54 1.42 -10.90 11.52
N ASP A 55 0.46 -11.51 12.20
CA ASP A 55 -0.96 -11.39 11.87
C ASP A 55 -1.55 -10.00 12.20
N ASP A 56 -0.76 -9.15 12.85
CA ASP A 56 -0.98 -7.73 13.08
C ASP A 56 -0.34 -6.82 12.01
N GLY A 57 0.33 -7.40 11.01
CA GLY A 57 1.04 -6.67 9.95
C GLY A 57 2.44 -6.18 10.33
N LEU A 58 2.89 -6.38 11.57
CA LEU A 58 4.25 -6.02 11.95
C LEU A 58 5.26 -6.87 11.19
N THR A 59 6.23 -6.21 10.56
CA THR A 59 7.24 -6.85 9.74
C THR A 59 8.59 -6.81 10.42
N PHE A 60 9.18 -7.99 10.60
CA PHE A 60 10.53 -8.18 11.10
C PHE A 60 11.43 -8.62 9.95
N GLN A 61 12.63 -8.03 9.87
CA GLN A 61 13.68 -8.48 8.97
C GLN A 61 14.40 -9.68 9.60
N LEU A 62 14.60 -10.74 8.82
CA LEU A 62 15.29 -11.95 9.23
C LEU A 62 16.60 -12.07 8.46
N GLU A 63 17.71 -12.15 9.18
CA GLU A 63 19.01 -12.49 8.61
C GLU A 63 19.63 -13.67 9.36
N ALA A 64 20.02 -14.70 8.61
CA ALA A 64 20.53 -15.93 9.19
C ALA A 64 21.59 -16.61 8.31
N ARG A 65 22.26 -17.59 8.89
CA ARG A 65 23.24 -18.45 8.20
C ARG A 65 23.02 -19.91 8.57
N VAL A 66 23.33 -20.80 7.64
CA VAL A 66 23.33 -22.25 7.91
C VAL A 66 24.50 -22.60 8.81
N LYS A 67 24.22 -23.35 9.87
CA LYS A 67 25.21 -23.94 10.78
C LYS A 67 24.79 -25.38 11.10
N GLY A 68 25.39 -26.34 10.40
CA GLY A 68 24.93 -27.73 10.42
C GLY A 68 23.57 -27.84 9.73
N GLU A 69 22.60 -28.47 10.40
CA GLU A 69 21.22 -28.65 9.90
C GLU A 69 20.27 -27.52 10.33
N ARG A 70 20.80 -26.41 10.85
CA ARG A 70 20.00 -25.32 11.40
C ARG A 70 20.34 -23.99 10.76
N LEU A 71 19.32 -23.17 10.61
CA LEU A 71 19.43 -21.75 10.31
C LEU A 71 19.62 -21.00 11.64
N ILE A 72 20.70 -20.23 11.79
CA ILE A 72 20.93 -19.42 13.00
C ILE A 72 21.10 -17.97 12.60
N GLY A 73 20.30 -17.10 13.20
CA GLY A 73 20.20 -15.70 12.79
C GLY A 73 19.59 -14.80 13.84
N HIS A 74 19.05 -13.68 13.37
CA HIS A 74 18.37 -12.71 14.21
C HIS A 74 17.17 -12.11 13.48
N LEU A 75 16.19 -11.68 14.27
CA LEU A 75 15.11 -10.80 13.84
C LEU A 75 15.39 -9.38 14.27
N SER A 76 15.13 -8.43 13.38
CA SER A 76 15.22 -7.00 13.65
C SER A 76 13.97 -6.26 13.17
N ILE A 77 13.68 -5.15 13.84
CA ILE A 77 12.67 -4.17 13.43
C ILE A 77 13.33 -2.79 13.58
N GLU A 78 13.22 -1.92 12.58
CA GLU A 78 13.86 -0.60 12.58
C GLU A 78 15.35 -0.65 12.97
N ASN A 79 16.07 -1.64 12.42
CA ASN A 79 17.49 -1.92 12.71
C ASN A 79 17.83 -2.34 14.16
N SER A 80 16.82 -2.50 15.03
CA SER A 80 16.99 -2.99 16.40
C SER A 80 16.77 -4.49 16.48
N ARG A 81 17.74 -5.24 17.01
CA ARG A 81 17.61 -6.69 17.23
C ARG A 81 16.57 -6.96 18.32
N ARG A 82 15.65 -7.87 18.04
CA ARG A 82 14.58 -8.25 18.98
C ARG A 82 14.72 -9.67 19.49
N ALA A 83 15.20 -10.58 18.63
CA ALA A 83 15.37 -11.98 18.98
C ALA A 83 16.51 -12.63 18.21
N VAL A 84 17.11 -13.67 18.80
CA VAL A 84 17.86 -14.68 18.06
C VAL A 84 16.88 -15.67 17.47
N VAL A 85 17.17 -16.13 16.26
CA VAL A 85 16.38 -17.13 15.56
C VAL A 85 17.19 -18.40 15.38
N GLU A 86 16.58 -19.54 15.69
CA GLU A 86 17.06 -20.86 15.31
C GLU A 86 15.96 -21.56 14.52
N ALA A 87 16.22 -21.96 13.28
CA ALA A 87 15.25 -22.68 12.45
C ALA A 87 15.80 -24.05 12.01
N SER A 88 14.92 -25.04 11.86
CA SER A 88 15.24 -26.33 11.25
C SER A 88 14.08 -26.78 10.37
N LEU A 89 14.38 -27.48 9.28
CA LEU A 89 13.36 -28.09 8.42
C LEU A 89 13.14 -29.56 8.78
N GLN A 90 11.88 -29.98 8.80
CA GLN A 90 11.49 -31.39 8.81
C GLN A 90 10.38 -31.59 7.77
N GLY A 91 10.73 -32.20 6.63
CA GLY A 91 9.83 -32.24 5.48
C GLY A 91 9.47 -30.83 5.00
N ASP A 92 8.17 -30.54 4.93
CA ASP A 92 7.65 -29.22 4.56
C ASP A 92 7.39 -28.31 5.78
N GLU A 93 7.85 -28.68 6.97
CA GLU A 93 7.65 -27.87 8.17
C GLU A 93 8.91 -27.10 8.58
N LEU A 94 8.76 -25.79 8.80
CA LEU A 94 9.79 -24.93 9.36
C LEU A 94 9.56 -24.76 10.86
N TYR A 95 10.41 -25.38 11.66
CA TYR A 95 10.44 -25.23 13.11
C TYR A 95 11.28 -24.00 13.46
N LEU A 96 10.62 -22.87 13.69
CA LEU A 96 11.24 -21.60 14.03
C LEU A 96 11.24 -21.38 15.55
N THR A 97 12.41 -21.30 16.15
CA THR A 97 12.58 -20.94 17.57
C THR A 97 12.99 -19.48 17.67
N LEU A 98 12.16 -18.69 18.34
CA LEU A 98 12.42 -17.29 18.67
C LEU A 98 12.94 -17.21 20.10
N VAL A 99 14.14 -16.67 20.27
CA VAL A 99 14.77 -16.46 21.58
C VAL A 99 14.88 -14.95 21.83
N PRO A 100 14.01 -14.37 22.66
CA PRO A 100 14.04 -12.94 22.96
C PRO A 100 15.40 -12.52 23.54
N LEU A 101 15.80 -11.28 23.26
CA LEU A 101 16.98 -10.69 23.90
C LEU A 101 16.61 -10.03 25.23
N ALA A 102 17.41 -10.23 26.27
CA ALA A 102 17.29 -9.52 27.53
C ALA A 102 17.88 -8.09 27.42
N ALA A 103 17.76 -7.30 28.50
CA ALA A 103 18.24 -5.90 28.52
C ALA A 103 19.74 -5.76 28.22
N ASP A 104 20.53 -6.78 28.53
CA ASP A 104 21.97 -6.89 28.26
C ASP A 104 22.29 -7.42 26.85
N GLN A 105 21.29 -7.55 25.97
CA GLN A 105 21.38 -8.12 24.63
C GLN A 105 21.77 -9.60 24.59
N GLN A 106 21.71 -10.32 25.71
CA GLN A 106 21.93 -11.77 25.73
C GLN A 106 20.64 -12.53 25.40
N PRO A 107 20.72 -13.69 24.70
CA PRO A 107 19.55 -14.50 24.41
C PRO A 107 18.94 -15.11 25.69
N ASN A 108 17.68 -14.78 25.98
CA ASN A 108 16.92 -15.36 27.08
C ASN A 108 16.28 -16.68 26.64
N ARG A 109 17.05 -17.78 26.70
CA ARG A 109 16.58 -19.12 26.31
C ARG A 109 15.43 -19.67 27.14
N ALA A 110 15.23 -19.18 28.37
CA ALA A 110 14.09 -19.56 29.21
C ALA A 110 12.76 -19.00 28.66
N ALA A 111 12.81 -17.93 27.88
CA ALA A 111 11.65 -17.32 27.21
C ALA A 111 11.54 -17.73 25.72
N ALA A 112 12.26 -18.78 25.31
CA ALA A 112 12.24 -19.23 23.92
C ALA A 112 10.86 -19.79 23.54
N GLN A 113 10.40 -19.46 22.34
CA GLN A 113 9.15 -19.97 21.79
C GLN A 113 9.44 -20.68 20.47
N GLN A 114 8.92 -21.90 20.31
CA GLN A 114 8.98 -22.64 19.06
C GLN A 114 7.65 -22.55 18.34
N ILE A 115 7.71 -22.21 17.05
CA ILE A 115 6.57 -22.04 16.16
C ILE A 115 6.82 -22.93 14.94
N VAL A 116 5.80 -23.66 14.51
CA VAL A 116 5.89 -24.55 13.35
C VAL A 116 5.11 -23.93 12.20
N PHE A 117 5.81 -23.60 11.12
CA PHE A 117 5.19 -23.08 9.90
C PHE A 117 5.11 -24.17 8.84
N GLN A 118 4.07 -24.14 8.02
CA GLN A 118 3.94 -25.01 6.85
C GLN A 118 4.55 -24.32 5.63
N LYS A 119 5.45 -25.00 4.92
CA LYS A 119 5.99 -24.53 3.65
C LYS A 119 4.83 -24.46 2.67
N GLN A 120 4.57 -23.26 2.20
CA GLN A 120 3.62 -23.07 1.12
C GLN A 120 4.26 -23.68 -0.11
N ALA A 121 3.62 -24.71 -0.67
CA ALA A 121 4.06 -25.30 -1.93
C ALA A 121 4.31 -24.15 -2.92
N PRO A 122 5.48 -24.12 -3.62
CA PRO A 122 5.67 -23.15 -4.68
C PRO A 122 4.45 -23.28 -5.57
N ALA A 123 3.73 -22.18 -5.78
CA ALA A 123 2.51 -22.20 -6.55
C ALA A 123 2.82 -22.96 -7.85
N GLN A 124 2.27 -24.18 -8.00
CA GLN A 124 2.46 -24.93 -9.23
C GLN A 124 2.04 -23.98 -10.33
N PRO A 125 2.88 -23.72 -11.36
CA PRO A 125 2.45 -22.89 -12.46
C PRO A 125 1.12 -23.48 -12.93
N PRO A 126 0.00 -22.76 -12.79
CA PRO A 126 -1.26 -23.29 -13.25
C PRO A 126 -1.05 -23.58 -14.73
N THR A 127 -1.31 -24.83 -15.11
CA THR A 127 -1.35 -25.24 -16.51
C THR A 127 -2.55 -24.51 -17.10
N GLY A 128 -2.28 -23.29 -17.61
CA GLY A 128 -3.29 -22.28 -17.93
C GLY A 128 -3.38 -21.17 -16.88
N ALA A 129 -2.34 -20.36 -16.70
CA ALA A 129 -2.47 -19.08 -16.01
C ALA A 129 -3.39 -18.18 -16.83
N ALA A 130 -4.55 -17.80 -16.26
CA ALA A 130 -5.17 -16.55 -16.64
C ALA A 130 -4.19 -15.45 -16.22
N ALA A 131 -3.40 -14.96 -17.17
CA ALA A 131 -2.40 -13.93 -16.91
C ALA A 131 -3.09 -12.70 -16.30
N LEU A 132 -2.48 -12.13 -15.27
CA LEU A 132 -2.92 -10.83 -14.73
C LEU A 132 -2.70 -9.71 -15.74
N ASP A 133 -1.94 -9.97 -16.82
CA ASP A 133 -1.84 -9.13 -18.01
C ASP A 133 -3.19 -8.69 -18.54
N GLY A 134 -3.32 -7.40 -18.82
CA GLY A 134 -4.44 -6.87 -19.58
C GLY A 134 -4.99 -5.55 -19.06
N THR A 135 -6.08 -5.13 -19.69
CA THR A 135 -6.83 -3.94 -19.29
C THR A 135 -8.10 -4.37 -18.57
N PHE A 136 -8.29 -3.83 -17.38
CA PHE A 136 -9.47 -4.05 -16.54
C PHE A 136 -10.16 -2.72 -16.32
N ARG A 137 -11.49 -2.74 -16.28
CA ARG A 137 -12.32 -1.56 -16.05
C ARG A 137 -13.15 -1.76 -14.81
N GLY A 138 -13.27 -0.71 -14.02
CA GLY A 138 -14.00 -0.73 -12.77
C GLY A 138 -14.52 0.65 -12.44
N ASP A 139 -14.96 0.78 -11.21
CA ASP A 139 -15.42 2.04 -10.66
C ASP A 139 -14.75 2.21 -9.29
N ILE A 140 -14.12 3.36 -9.10
CA ILE A 140 -13.53 3.74 -7.82
C ILE A 140 -14.37 4.91 -7.29
N ALA A 141 -15.20 4.62 -6.29
CA ALA A 141 -16.05 5.60 -5.61
C ALA A 141 -16.97 6.44 -6.55
N GLY A 142 -17.44 5.86 -7.66
CA GLY A 142 -18.24 6.53 -8.69
C GLY A 142 -17.45 7.11 -9.85
N THR A 143 -16.13 6.91 -9.88
CA THR A 143 -15.25 7.31 -10.99
C THR A 143 -14.92 6.10 -11.87
N PRO A 144 -15.30 6.11 -13.16
CA PRO A 144 -14.86 5.10 -14.10
C PRO A 144 -13.35 5.02 -14.12
N SER A 145 -12.82 3.85 -13.82
CA SER A 145 -11.39 3.64 -13.63
C SER A 145 -10.89 2.49 -14.48
N THR A 146 -9.64 2.58 -14.91
CA THR A 146 -8.98 1.57 -15.73
C THR A 146 -7.70 1.11 -15.04
N ALA A 147 -7.53 -0.20 -14.89
CA ALA A 147 -6.27 -0.80 -14.47
C ALA A 147 -5.60 -1.45 -15.69
N VAL A 148 -4.36 -1.08 -15.98
CA VAL A 148 -3.55 -1.68 -17.04
C VAL A 148 -2.39 -2.43 -16.39
N LEU A 149 -2.37 -3.74 -16.53
CA LEU A 149 -1.37 -4.61 -15.93
C LEU A 149 -0.51 -5.28 -16.99
N SER A 150 0.78 -5.38 -16.71
CA SER A 150 1.80 -6.07 -17.47
C SER A 150 2.58 -7.01 -16.54
N GLN A 151 2.48 -8.30 -16.79
CA GLN A 151 3.16 -9.37 -16.11
C GLN A 151 4.31 -9.89 -16.97
N GLN A 152 5.52 -9.88 -16.42
CA GLN A 152 6.71 -10.48 -17.03
C GLN A 152 7.24 -11.55 -16.09
N GLY A 153 6.87 -12.81 -16.36
CA GLY A 153 7.17 -13.92 -15.47
C GLY A 153 6.45 -13.76 -14.12
N SER A 154 7.22 -13.65 -13.04
CA SER A 154 6.71 -13.38 -11.69
C SER A 154 6.63 -11.90 -11.35
N ASN A 155 7.06 -10.99 -12.22
CA ASN A 155 6.98 -9.55 -11.95
C ASN A 155 5.68 -8.98 -12.51
N LEU A 156 5.01 -8.12 -11.73
CA LEU A 156 3.85 -7.34 -12.15
C LEU A 156 4.20 -5.87 -12.13
N SER A 157 3.93 -5.18 -13.23
CA SER A 157 3.86 -3.72 -13.29
C SER A 157 2.49 -3.29 -13.79
N GLY A 158 2.08 -2.08 -13.45
CA GLY A 158 0.83 -1.56 -13.98
C GLY A 158 0.51 -0.15 -13.52
N GLU A 159 -0.65 0.31 -13.96
CA GLU A 159 -1.19 1.62 -13.62
C GLU A 159 -2.69 1.48 -13.35
N ILE A 160 -3.20 2.20 -12.35
CA ILE A 160 -4.62 2.47 -12.18
C ILE A 160 -4.86 3.94 -12.51
N ASP A 161 -5.66 4.20 -13.53
CA ASP A 161 -6.19 5.52 -13.86
C ASP A 161 -7.60 5.64 -13.29
N ALA A 162 -7.77 6.54 -12.32
CA ALA A 162 -9.05 6.91 -11.74
C ALA A 162 -9.44 8.32 -12.19
N GLY A 163 -10.01 8.44 -13.39
CA GLY A 163 -10.48 9.73 -13.92
C GLY A 163 -9.34 10.74 -14.14
N GLY A 164 -8.18 10.25 -14.58
CA GLY A 164 -6.94 11.01 -14.79
C GLY A 164 -5.97 11.00 -13.61
N TYR A 165 -6.39 10.47 -12.45
CA TYR A 165 -5.49 10.27 -11.30
C TYR A 165 -4.79 8.92 -11.43
N ARG A 166 -3.46 8.94 -11.58
CA ARG A 166 -2.67 7.74 -11.85
C ARG A 166 -2.01 7.20 -10.60
N TYR A 167 -2.16 5.91 -10.36
CA TYR A 167 -1.41 5.16 -9.37
C TYR A 167 -0.52 4.13 -10.07
N LEU A 168 0.73 4.02 -9.63
CA LEU A 168 1.69 3.06 -10.19
C LEU A 168 1.70 1.78 -9.35
N LEU A 169 1.63 0.64 -10.01
CA LEU A 169 1.66 -0.67 -9.37
C LEU A 169 2.98 -1.38 -9.69
N GLN A 170 3.63 -1.92 -8.67
CA GLN A 170 4.76 -2.84 -8.81
C GLN A 170 4.62 -3.98 -7.81
N GLY A 171 4.75 -5.22 -8.26
CA GLY A 171 4.58 -6.37 -7.39
C GLY A 171 5.09 -7.67 -7.99
N THR A 172 4.78 -8.76 -7.30
CA THR A 172 5.10 -10.12 -7.71
C THR A 172 3.83 -10.96 -7.86
N VAL A 173 3.79 -11.81 -8.89
CA VAL A 173 2.68 -12.71 -9.21
C VAL A 173 2.98 -14.11 -8.72
N ALA A 174 1.99 -14.72 -8.07
CA ALA A 174 1.97 -16.13 -7.70
C ALA A 174 0.61 -16.73 -8.12
N GLY A 175 0.58 -17.40 -9.27
CA GLY A 175 -0.65 -17.94 -9.85
C GLY A 175 -1.60 -16.83 -10.33
N ASN A 176 -2.82 -16.80 -9.81
CA ASN A 176 -3.82 -15.77 -10.10
C ASN A 176 -3.83 -14.63 -9.06
N ARG A 177 -2.82 -14.55 -8.21
CA ARG A 177 -2.67 -13.51 -7.19
C ARG A 177 -1.41 -12.71 -7.41
N ALA A 178 -1.42 -11.45 -7.00
CA ALA A 178 -0.22 -10.64 -6.92
C ALA A 178 -0.17 -9.85 -5.62
N THR A 179 1.04 -9.53 -5.17
CA THR A 179 1.26 -8.67 -4.00
C THR A 179 2.31 -7.64 -4.33
N GLY A 180 2.18 -6.41 -3.83
CA GLY A 180 3.17 -5.38 -4.13
C GLY A 180 2.85 -4.03 -3.54
N THR A 181 3.46 -3.00 -4.11
CA THR A 181 3.30 -1.61 -3.71
C THR A 181 2.53 -0.84 -4.77
N MET A 182 1.54 -0.07 -4.33
CA MET A 182 0.89 0.98 -5.08
C MET A 182 1.50 2.31 -4.66
N SER A 183 2.00 3.07 -5.63
CA SER A 183 2.59 4.39 -5.40
C SER A 183 1.73 5.47 -6.03
N ASP A 184 1.59 6.57 -5.31
CA ASP A 184 0.95 7.80 -5.76
C ASP A 184 2.06 8.80 -6.13
N PRO A 185 2.39 8.97 -7.42
CA PRO A 185 3.45 9.87 -7.84
C PRO A 185 3.14 11.36 -7.59
N GLN A 186 1.89 11.72 -7.30
CA GLN A 186 1.45 13.10 -7.07
C GLN A 186 1.71 13.52 -5.62
N THR A 187 1.46 12.63 -4.66
CA THR A 187 1.67 12.90 -3.23
C THR A 187 2.97 12.30 -2.69
N GLY A 188 3.59 11.39 -3.43
CA GLY A 188 4.70 10.55 -2.95
C GLY A 188 4.24 9.44 -2.00
N GLY A 189 2.93 9.28 -1.79
CA GLY A 189 2.35 8.24 -0.96
C GLY A 189 2.57 6.85 -1.51
N SER A 190 2.59 5.85 -0.63
CA SER A 190 2.63 4.44 -1.02
C SER A 190 1.81 3.58 -0.07
N ALA A 191 1.20 2.53 -0.63
CA ALA A 191 0.39 1.56 0.09
C ALA A 191 0.71 0.15 -0.41
N GLN A 192 0.50 -0.85 0.43
CA GLN A 192 0.62 -2.25 0.01
C GLN A 192 -0.66 -2.68 -0.69
N PHE A 193 -0.56 -3.51 -1.73
CA PHE A 193 -1.71 -4.13 -2.36
C PHE A 193 -1.59 -5.65 -2.42
N GLU A 194 -2.75 -6.30 -2.36
CA GLU A 194 -2.96 -7.69 -2.75
C GLU A 194 -3.98 -7.71 -3.89
N ALA A 195 -3.67 -8.39 -4.98
CA ALA A 195 -4.56 -8.55 -6.13
C ALA A 195 -4.92 -10.02 -6.32
N ALA A 196 -6.16 -10.30 -6.75
CA ALA A 196 -6.60 -11.65 -7.10
C ALA A 196 -7.51 -11.62 -8.32
N LEU A 197 -7.24 -12.50 -9.28
CA LEU A 197 -8.06 -12.69 -10.48
C LEU A 197 -8.93 -13.94 -10.32
N ARG A 198 -10.26 -13.78 -10.43
CA ARG A 198 -11.25 -14.86 -10.43
C ARG A 198 -12.08 -14.76 -11.71
N GLY A 199 -11.79 -15.62 -12.68
CA GLY A 199 -12.36 -15.51 -14.02
C GLY A 199 -11.95 -14.19 -14.67
N GLU A 200 -12.91 -13.33 -14.97
CA GLU A 200 -12.68 -12.00 -15.55
C GLU A 200 -12.65 -10.88 -14.51
N GLU A 201 -12.85 -11.18 -13.23
CA GLU A 201 -12.91 -10.19 -12.16
C GLU A 201 -11.58 -10.11 -11.41
N LEU A 202 -11.02 -8.90 -11.36
CA LEU A 202 -9.78 -8.56 -10.68
C LEU A 202 -10.11 -7.73 -9.44
N SER A 203 -9.84 -8.29 -8.26
CA SER A 203 -9.99 -7.58 -6.98
C SER A 203 -8.63 -7.09 -6.50
N PHE A 204 -8.53 -5.83 -6.08
CA PHE A 204 -7.42 -5.30 -5.30
C PHE A 204 -7.86 -5.05 -3.86
N THR A 205 -7.00 -5.40 -2.91
CA THR A 205 -7.07 -5.00 -1.52
C THR A 205 -5.86 -4.12 -1.24
N ILE A 206 -6.10 -2.84 -0.98
CA ILE A 206 -5.06 -1.86 -0.66
C ILE A 206 -5.05 -1.66 0.86
N ARG A 207 -3.87 -1.74 1.48
CA ARG A 207 -3.65 -1.45 2.89
C ARG A 207 -2.74 -0.24 3.00
N ASP A 208 -3.27 0.83 3.57
CA ASP A 208 -2.48 2.02 3.89
C ASP A 208 -1.75 1.84 5.25
N PRO A 209 -0.61 2.53 5.47
CA PRO A 209 0.09 2.58 6.76
C PRO A 209 -0.77 2.84 8.01
N SER A 210 -1.91 3.52 7.89
CA SER A 210 -2.90 3.80 8.95
C SER A 210 -3.85 2.62 9.26
N ALA A 211 -3.64 1.47 8.60
CA ALA A 211 -4.42 0.24 8.70
C ALA A 211 -5.83 0.30 8.11
N GLN A 212 -6.15 1.32 7.30
CA GLN A 212 -7.36 1.28 6.48
C GLN A 212 -7.19 0.31 5.30
N GLN A 213 -8.24 -0.50 5.07
CA GLN A 213 -8.32 -1.46 3.97
C GLN A 213 -9.34 -0.97 2.95
N ILE A 214 -8.91 -0.81 1.70
CA ILE A 214 -9.76 -0.43 0.58
C ILE A 214 -9.83 -1.60 -0.40
N GLU A 215 -11.05 -2.01 -0.77
CA GLU A 215 -11.27 -3.04 -1.79
C GLU A 215 -11.72 -2.38 -3.10
N LEU A 216 -11.01 -2.69 -4.19
CA LEU A 216 -11.35 -2.24 -5.54
C LEU A 216 -11.65 -3.46 -6.41
N VAL A 217 -12.66 -3.35 -7.28
CA VAL A 217 -13.04 -4.44 -8.18
C VAL A 217 -13.06 -3.94 -9.61
N PHE A 218 -12.36 -4.65 -10.49
CA PHE A 218 -12.31 -4.40 -11.92
C PHE A 218 -12.71 -5.66 -12.68
N ARG A 219 -13.14 -5.50 -13.93
CA ARG A 219 -13.45 -6.60 -14.84
C ARG A 219 -12.65 -6.47 -16.12
N ARG A 220 -12.18 -7.59 -16.66
CA ARG A 220 -11.38 -7.63 -17.89
C ARG A 220 -12.22 -7.07 -19.04
N GLY A 221 -11.69 -6.06 -19.72
CA GLY A 221 -12.29 -5.53 -20.92
C GLY A 221 -11.96 -6.43 -22.11
N GLY A 222 -12.91 -7.24 -22.56
CA GLY A 222 -12.83 -7.83 -23.89
C GLY A 222 -12.87 -6.74 -24.95
N GLN A 223 -11.98 -6.78 -25.95
CA GLN A 223 -12.16 -5.96 -27.15
C GLN A 223 -13.47 -6.40 -27.84
N GLY A 224 -14.43 -5.48 -27.96
CA GLY A 224 -15.51 -5.54 -28.94
C GLY A 224 -16.72 -4.66 -28.59
N PRO A 225 -17.44 -4.10 -29.58
CA PRO A 225 -17.01 -3.55 -30.86
C PRO A 225 -16.69 -2.05 -30.74
N SER A 226 -15.95 -1.51 -31.71
CA SER A 226 -16.00 -0.09 -32.03
C SER A 226 -17.46 0.34 -32.18
N SER A 227 -17.95 1.13 -31.23
CA SER A 227 -19.12 1.95 -31.46
C SER A 227 -18.65 3.12 -32.31
N ALA A 228 -18.85 2.98 -33.63
CA ALA A 228 -18.73 4.07 -34.56
C ALA A 228 -19.64 5.24 -34.12
N GLY A 229 -19.10 6.44 -34.14
CA GLY A 229 -19.88 7.68 -34.36
C GLY A 229 -20.75 8.18 -33.21
N GLY A 230 -20.18 8.41 -32.04
CA GLY A 230 -20.62 9.53 -31.20
C GLY A 230 -19.70 10.72 -31.45
N PRO A 231 -20.18 11.94 -31.70
CA PRO A 231 -19.30 13.08 -31.95
C PRO A 231 -18.32 13.20 -30.79
N ALA A 232 -17.03 13.25 -31.13
CA ALA A 232 -15.98 13.54 -30.18
C ALA A 232 -16.38 14.81 -29.43
N ALA A 233 -16.68 14.68 -28.14
CA ALA A 233 -16.86 15.82 -27.28
C ALA A 233 -15.61 16.68 -27.43
N SER A 234 -15.81 17.90 -27.93
CA SER A 234 -14.75 18.88 -28.05
C SER A 234 -14.05 19.04 -26.69
N PRO A 235 -12.74 19.28 -26.63
CA PRO A 235 -11.97 19.30 -25.38
C PRO A 235 -12.34 20.43 -24.40
N ASP A 236 -13.42 21.18 -24.64
CA ASP A 236 -13.74 22.44 -23.97
C ASP A 236 -15.08 22.46 -23.23
N GLU A 237 -15.87 21.39 -23.22
CA GLU A 237 -17.12 21.37 -22.44
C GLU A 237 -16.88 20.76 -21.05
N PHE A 238 -16.01 21.40 -20.27
CA PHE A 238 -15.97 21.11 -18.83
C PHE A 238 -17.12 21.83 -18.15
N GLU A 239 -18.04 21.04 -17.58
CA GLU A 239 -19.17 21.56 -16.82
C GLU A 239 -18.67 22.31 -15.58
N ARG A 240 -19.18 23.52 -15.34
CA ARG A 240 -18.96 24.28 -14.11
C ARG A 240 -20.29 24.38 -13.41
N ASP A 241 -20.47 23.61 -12.34
CA ASP A 241 -21.70 23.69 -11.55
C ASP A 241 -21.81 25.10 -10.94
N PRO A 242 -22.81 25.92 -11.34
CA PRO A 242 -22.99 27.25 -10.79
C PRO A 242 -23.29 27.23 -9.29
N ALA A 243 -23.73 26.10 -8.73
CA ALA A 243 -23.90 25.93 -7.30
C ALA A 243 -22.58 25.91 -6.53
N LEU A 244 -21.43 25.66 -7.15
CA LEU A 244 -20.13 25.77 -6.47
C LEU A 244 -19.62 27.21 -6.39
N VAL A 245 -20.08 28.09 -7.30
CA VAL A 245 -19.60 29.47 -7.37
C VAL A 245 -20.00 30.24 -6.12
N GLY A 246 -19.02 30.87 -5.48
CA GLY A 246 -19.22 31.65 -4.27
C GLY A 246 -18.01 31.61 -3.33
N VAL A 247 -18.18 32.26 -2.19
CA VAL A 247 -17.23 32.20 -1.07
C VAL A 247 -17.75 31.18 -0.08
N TRP A 248 -16.90 30.24 0.30
CA TRP A 248 -17.19 29.19 1.27
C TRP A 248 -16.22 29.32 2.44
N SER A 249 -16.68 29.01 3.65
CA SER A 249 -15.78 28.80 4.78
C SER A 249 -16.06 27.52 5.53
N SER A 250 -15.00 26.94 6.09
CA SER A 250 -15.06 25.85 7.06
C SER A 250 -14.38 26.31 8.34
N GLN A 251 -14.74 25.70 9.47
CA GLN A 251 -14.16 26.00 10.76
C GLN A 251 -13.73 24.71 11.45
N ASP A 252 -12.46 24.64 11.80
CA ASP A 252 -11.89 23.58 12.61
C ASP A 252 -11.69 24.10 14.02
N VAL A 253 -12.39 23.48 14.99
CA VAL A 253 -12.25 23.82 16.41
C VAL A 253 -11.55 22.67 17.12
N MET A 254 -10.40 22.98 17.73
CA MET A 254 -9.61 22.07 18.56
C MET A 254 -9.70 22.51 20.02
N THR A 255 -9.99 21.57 20.92
CA THR A 255 -10.01 21.82 22.37
C THR A 255 -8.99 20.93 23.08
N SER A 256 -8.17 21.49 23.95
CA SER A 256 -7.19 20.78 24.77
C SER A 256 -7.16 21.37 26.18
N GLY A 257 -7.70 20.64 27.16
CA GLY A 257 -7.86 21.14 28.53
C GLY A 257 -8.72 22.41 28.56
N ASP A 258 -8.20 23.48 29.18
CA ASP A 258 -8.86 24.79 29.25
C ASP A 258 -8.57 25.70 28.03
N ALA A 259 -7.92 25.17 26.98
CA ALA A 259 -7.59 25.91 25.77
C ALA A 259 -8.42 25.45 24.56
N SER A 260 -8.81 26.41 23.72
CA SER A 260 -9.52 26.24 22.46
C SER A 260 -8.81 26.98 21.34
N LEU A 261 -8.66 26.35 20.18
CA LEU A 261 -8.21 26.93 18.93
C LEU A 261 -9.33 26.77 17.89
N ALA A 262 -9.69 27.85 17.19
CA ALA A 262 -10.57 27.83 16.05
C ALA A 262 -9.78 28.32 14.82
N VAL A 263 -9.74 27.51 13.76
CA VAL A 263 -9.17 27.89 12.47
C VAL A 263 -10.32 27.98 11.47
N GLU A 264 -10.51 29.16 10.88
CA GLU A 264 -11.36 29.33 9.73
C GLU A 264 -10.54 29.11 8.46
N ASN A 265 -11.05 28.33 7.53
CA ASN A 265 -10.53 28.22 6.18
C ASN A 265 -11.51 28.89 5.21
N VAL A 266 -11.01 29.53 4.17
CA VAL A 266 -11.82 30.21 3.15
C VAL A 266 -11.46 29.66 1.78
N LEU A 267 -12.50 29.34 1.00
CA LEU A 267 -12.45 28.87 -0.36
C LEU A 267 -13.29 29.81 -1.24
N LEU A 268 -12.64 30.49 -2.18
CA LEU A 268 -13.30 31.29 -3.21
C LEU A 268 -13.36 30.50 -4.51
N VAL A 269 -14.56 30.31 -5.05
CA VAL A 269 -14.79 29.64 -6.34
C VAL A 269 -15.43 30.64 -7.31
N ASN A 270 -14.70 31.04 -8.35
CA ASN A 270 -15.16 32.03 -9.32
C ASN A 270 -15.84 31.36 -10.52
N ALA A 271 -16.84 32.02 -11.10
CA ALA A 271 -17.55 31.54 -12.31
C ALA A 271 -16.61 31.43 -13.54
N ASP A 272 -15.52 32.20 -13.57
CA ASP A 272 -14.49 32.16 -14.61
C ASP A 272 -13.60 30.91 -14.55
N GLY A 273 -13.83 30.04 -13.57
CA GLY A 273 -13.14 28.76 -13.40
C GLY A 273 -11.84 28.90 -12.64
N THR A 274 -11.60 30.01 -11.95
CA THR A 274 -10.50 30.15 -10.99
C THR A 274 -10.97 29.89 -9.56
N PHE A 275 -10.07 29.46 -8.70
CA PHE A 275 -10.34 29.34 -7.27
C PHE A 275 -9.15 29.81 -6.43
N SER A 276 -9.41 30.16 -5.17
CA SER A 276 -8.38 30.33 -4.14
C SER A 276 -8.77 29.70 -2.82
N TYR A 277 -7.79 29.19 -2.09
CA TYR A 277 -7.95 28.47 -0.81
C TYR A 277 -6.89 28.93 0.20
N GLY A 278 -7.28 29.09 1.47
CA GLY A 278 -6.34 29.31 2.58
C GLY A 278 -6.25 30.73 3.15
N SER A 279 -7.19 31.63 2.81
CA SER A 279 -7.21 33.04 3.29
C SER A 279 -7.90 33.24 4.65
N GLY A 280 -8.04 32.19 5.46
CA GLY A 280 -8.81 32.25 6.71
C GLY A 280 -8.01 32.62 7.96
N ARG A 281 -8.70 32.75 9.11
CA ARG A 281 -8.16 33.30 10.38
C ARG A 281 -8.02 32.21 11.44
N ALA A 282 -7.07 32.37 12.36
CA ALA A 282 -6.95 31.50 13.52
C ALA A 282 -7.21 32.28 14.81
N ALA A 283 -8.00 31.75 15.73
CA ALA A 283 -8.24 32.32 17.04
C ALA A 283 -7.96 31.26 18.11
N ALA A 284 -7.05 31.54 19.04
CA ALA A 284 -6.73 30.66 20.15
C ALA A 284 -7.05 31.37 21.47
N GLY A 285 -7.57 30.66 22.45
CA GLY A 285 -7.83 31.22 23.77
C GLY A 285 -8.00 30.15 24.83
N GLY A 286 -7.90 30.54 26.09
CA GLY A 286 -8.10 29.63 27.20
C GLY A 286 -8.26 30.33 28.53
N ALA A 287 -8.82 29.61 29.50
CA ALA A 287 -9.00 30.10 30.87
C ALA A 287 -7.99 29.43 31.80
N ASN A 288 -7.43 30.18 32.75
CA ASN A 288 -6.69 29.60 33.86
C ASN A 288 -7.09 30.30 35.18
N PRO A 289 -6.69 29.79 36.36
CA PRO A 289 -7.09 30.34 37.66
C PRO A 289 -6.70 31.81 37.90
N TRP A 290 -5.87 32.39 37.03
CA TRP A 290 -5.33 33.75 37.14
C TRP A 290 -5.85 34.69 36.04
N GLY A 291 -6.71 34.22 35.13
CA GLY A 291 -7.34 35.02 34.07
C GLY A 291 -7.59 34.25 32.76
N SER A 292 -8.29 34.88 31.82
CA SER A 292 -8.50 34.39 30.45
C SER A 292 -7.50 35.04 29.47
N TRP A 293 -6.99 34.27 28.52
CA TRP A 293 -6.13 34.77 27.45
C TRP A 293 -6.73 34.46 26.07
N GLY A 294 -6.42 35.31 25.08
CA GLY A 294 -6.86 35.16 23.69
C GLY A 294 -5.84 35.75 22.72
N ILE A 295 -5.63 35.07 21.60
CA ILE A 295 -4.77 35.48 20.50
C ILE A 295 -5.57 35.29 19.21
N GLU A 296 -5.69 36.35 18.42
CA GLU A 296 -6.19 36.30 17.05
C GLU A 296 -4.98 36.39 16.09
N GLY A 297 -4.81 35.37 15.25
CA GLY A 297 -3.85 35.34 14.16
C GLY A 297 -4.50 35.77 12.84
N GLY A 298 -3.81 36.65 12.10
CA GLY A 298 -4.15 36.98 10.71
C GLY A 298 -3.94 35.77 9.77
N PRO A 299 -4.25 35.91 8.46
CA PRO A 299 -4.16 34.81 7.50
C PRO A 299 -2.74 34.22 7.48
N GLY A 300 -2.61 33.02 8.06
CA GLY A 300 -1.34 32.36 8.37
C GLY A 300 -1.02 31.14 7.47
N GLY A 301 -1.83 30.89 6.44
CA GLY A 301 -1.60 29.83 5.46
C GLY A 301 -1.19 30.41 4.11
N GLY A 302 -0.33 29.70 3.37
CA GLY A 302 -0.04 30.05 1.98
C GLY A 302 -1.32 29.93 1.15
N GLU A 303 -1.71 31.02 0.48
CA GLU A 303 -2.87 31.02 -0.41
C GLU A 303 -2.57 30.13 -1.62
N VAL A 304 -3.38 29.10 -1.83
CA VAL A 304 -3.32 28.23 -3.00
C VAL A 304 -4.30 28.76 -4.04
N ARG A 305 -3.83 28.94 -5.29
CA ARG A 305 -4.64 29.39 -6.42
C ARG A 305 -4.55 28.41 -7.57
N GLY A 306 -5.62 28.34 -8.37
CA GLY A 306 -5.63 27.52 -9.56
C GLY A 306 -6.91 27.67 -10.37
N LYS A 307 -7.13 26.73 -11.29
CA LYS A 307 -8.39 26.59 -12.02
C LYS A 307 -9.22 25.44 -11.47
N TRP A 308 -10.53 25.50 -11.59
CA TRP A 308 -11.44 24.44 -11.20
C TRP A 308 -12.41 24.08 -12.34
N ARG A 309 -12.94 22.87 -12.27
CA ARG A 309 -14.04 22.38 -13.11
C ARG A 309 -14.78 21.27 -12.39
N THR A 310 -15.92 20.86 -12.94
CA THR A 310 -16.67 19.70 -12.44
C THR A 310 -16.95 18.66 -13.51
N ALA A 311 -17.08 17.41 -13.08
CA ALA A 311 -17.70 16.35 -13.86
C ALA A 311 -18.31 15.31 -12.91
N ASN A 312 -19.53 14.85 -13.18
CA ASN A 312 -20.19 13.79 -12.38
C ASN A 312 -20.19 14.06 -10.86
N ARG A 313 -20.46 15.30 -10.43
CA ARG A 313 -20.39 15.75 -9.01
C ARG A 313 -19.02 15.61 -8.34
N HIS A 314 -17.96 15.61 -9.13
CA HIS A 314 -16.58 15.72 -8.66
C HIS A 314 -16.00 17.08 -9.03
N ILE A 315 -15.21 17.64 -8.12
CA ILE A 315 -14.42 18.86 -8.34
C ILE A 315 -13.04 18.43 -8.81
N TYR A 316 -12.57 19.01 -9.90
CA TYR A 316 -11.20 18.89 -10.36
C TYR A 316 -10.51 20.25 -10.29
N VAL A 317 -9.24 20.26 -9.89
CA VAL A 317 -8.43 21.47 -9.79
C VAL A 317 -7.18 21.35 -10.67
N LEU A 318 -6.78 22.46 -11.27
CA LEU A 318 -5.53 22.62 -11.99
C LEU A 318 -4.70 23.64 -11.24
N LEU A 319 -3.67 23.16 -10.53
CA LEU A 319 -2.69 24.01 -9.88
C LEU A 319 -1.57 24.33 -10.87
N GLU A 320 -1.10 25.58 -10.89
CA GLU A 320 -0.04 26.03 -11.82
C GLU A 320 1.24 25.20 -11.69
N GLN A 321 1.55 24.74 -10.47
CA GLN A 321 2.73 23.93 -10.17
C GLN A 321 2.62 22.48 -10.68
N VAL A 322 1.40 21.98 -10.87
CA VAL A 322 1.12 20.58 -11.24
C VAL A 322 0.84 20.44 -12.74
N GLY A 323 0.28 21.47 -13.39
CA GLY A 323 0.12 21.52 -14.85
C GLY A 323 -0.90 20.54 -15.44
N GLN A 324 -1.61 19.77 -14.60
CA GLN A 324 -2.68 18.85 -15.00
C GLN A 324 -3.87 18.93 -14.05
N TRP A 325 -5.05 18.55 -14.54
CA TRP A 325 -6.28 18.51 -13.75
C TRP A 325 -6.26 17.32 -12.78
N VAL A 326 -6.48 17.58 -11.50
CA VAL A 326 -6.47 16.60 -10.40
C VAL A 326 -7.86 16.54 -9.77
N LEU A 327 -8.36 15.34 -9.51
CA LEU A 327 -9.57 15.16 -8.70
C LEU A 327 -9.31 15.66 -7.28
N MET A 328 -10.10 16.63 -6.82
CA MET A 328 -10.02 17.16 -5.45
C MET A 328 -10.96 16.38 -4.52
N ALA A 329 -12.25 16.38 -4.82
CA ALA A 329 -13.27 15.79 -3.97
C ALA A 329 -14.56 15.52 -4.76
N ARG A 330 -15.36 14.57 -4.27
CA ARG A 330 -16.79 14.53 -4.61
C ARG A 330 -17.53 15.54 -3.74
N TYR A 331 -18.53 16.23 -4.28
CA TYR A 331 -19.26 17.24 -3.52
C TYR A 331 -20.77 16.97 -3.48
N TYR A 332 -21.40 17.48 -2.43
CA TYR A 332 -22.85 17.59 -2.28
C TYR A 332 -23.19 18.97 -1.76
N ILE A 333 -24.14 19.66 -2.39
CA ILE A 333 -24.57 21.00 -1.99
C ILE A 333 -26.06 20.97 -1.67
N GLU A 334 -26.41 21.53 -0.52
CA GLU A 334 -27.78 21.74 -0.07
C GLU A 334 -27.90 23.14 0.52
N GLY A 335 -28.60 24.02 -0.19
CA GLY A 335 -28.74 25.42 0.22
C GLY A 335 -27.39 26.13 0.36
N ASN A 336 -27.06 26.56 1.57
CA ASN A 336 -25.80 27.24 1.89
C ASN A 336 -24.74 26.30 2.48
N LYS A 337 -24.89 24.98 2.35
CA LYS A 337 -23.96 23.97 2.86
C LYS A 337 -23.36 23.18 1.72
N MET A 338 -22.06 22.93 1.78
CA MET A 338 -21.32 22.07 0.87
C MET A 338 -20.60 21.01 1.69
N LEU A 339 -20.79 19.75 1.35
CA LEU A 339 -20.07 18.63 1.94
C LEU A 339 -19.11 18.07 0.89
N LEU A 340 -17.82 18.09 1.21
CA LEU A 340 -16.76 17.48 0.41
C LEU A 340 -16.45 16.08 0.95
N TYR A 341 -16.27 15.14 0.04
CA TYR A 341 -15.83 13.78 0.31
C TYR A 341 -14.49 13.57 -0.39
N PHE A 342 -13.44 13.35 0.39
CA PHE A 342 -12.09 13.14 -0.11
C PHE A 342 -11.79 11.65 -0.32
N SER A 343 -10.75 11.37 -1.09
CA SER A 343 -10.32 10.00 -1.42
C SER A 343 -9.79 9.22 -0.22
N ASP A 344 -9.30 9.91 0.81
CA ASP A 344 -8.87 9.34 2.09
C ASP A 344 -10.04 9.01 3.04
N GLY A 345 -11.28 9.20 2.58
CA GLY A 345 -12.50 8.96 3.36
C GLY A 345 -12.86 10.08 4.33
N SER A 346 -12.02 11.11 4.48
CA SER A 346 -12.32 12.30 5.25
C SER A 346 -13.44 13.11 4.58
N ARG A 347 -14.08 13.95 5.39
CA ARG A 347 -15.20 14.80 4.95
C ARG A 347 -15.06 16.18 5.55
N GLU A 348 -15.33 17.19 4.75
CA GLU A 348 -15.35 18.58 5.21
C GLU A 348 -16.69 19.23 4.92
N LEU A 349 -17.22 19.92 5.92
CA LEU A 349 -18.43 20.71 5.80
C LEU A 349 -18.08 22.19 5.67
N TRP A 350 -18.56 22.77 4.59
CA TRP A 350 -18.34 24.15 4.18
C TRP A 350 -19.66 24.90 4.15
N TYR A 351 -19.63 26.18 4.51
CA TYR A 351 -20.78 27.06 4.55
C TYR A 351 -20.58 28.23 3.59
N ARG A 352 -21.59 28.49 2.75
CA ARG A 352 -21.56 29.62 1.83
C ARG A 352 -21.68 30.91 2.63
N GLN A 353 -20.73 31.81 2.42
CA GLN A 353 -20.73 33.17 2.93
C GLN A 353 -21.74 34.01 2.12
N ARG A 354 -22.45 34.90 2.81
CA ARG A 354 -23.53 35.71 2.23
C ARG A 354 -23.03 36.83 1.33
#